data_AF-A0A2V5QTI2-F1
#
_entry.id   AF-A0A2V5QTI2-F1
#
_cell.length_a   1.000
_cell.length_b   1.000
_cell.length_c   1.000
_cell.angle_alpha   90.00
_cell.angle_beta   90.00
_cell.angle_gamma   90.00
#
_symmetry.space_group_name_H-M   'P 1'
#
loop_
_entity.id
_entity.type
_entity.pdbx_description
1 polymer ?
#
loop_
_entity_poly.entity_id
_entity_poly.type
_entity_poly.pdbx_seq_one_letter_code
_entity_poly.pdbx_strand_id
1 'polypeptide(L)'
;MFAPSDFLDLEHTAHPKLFENQNYVWDALKQIASYLQFRLKPAILGELMGKPFISNHVFIGRGTIVEQGAVLKGPAWIGENSKIRS
;
A
#
# COMPACT_ATOMS: atom_id res chain seq x y z
N MET A 1 2.59 -23.70 14.48
CA MET A 1 1.94 -22.92 13.40
C MET A 1 2.27 -21.47 13.68
N PHE A 2 2.69 -20.69 12.69
CA PHE A 2 3.09 -19.29 12.88
C PHE A 2 2.13 -18.38 12.13
N ALA A 3 0.85 -18.48 12.50
CA ALA A 3 -0.21 -17.79 11.78
C ALA A 3 0.02 -16.27 11.90
N PRO A 4 -0.29 -15.48 10.86
CA PRO A 4 -0.03 -14.05 10.92
C PRO A 4 -0.68 -13.32 12.09
N SER A 5 -1.86 -13.77 12.52
CA SER A 5 -2.60 -13.23 13.69
C SER A 5 -1.86 -13.43 15.02
N ASP A 6 -0.91 -14.35 15.09
CA ASP A 6 -0.10 -14.57 16.30
C ASP A 6 1.00 -13.50 16.46
N PHE A 7 1.28 -12.74 15.39
CA PHE A 7 2.39 -11.77 15.32
C PHE A 7 1.97 -10.35 14.98
N LEU A 8 0.84 -10.18 14.30
CA LEU A 8 0.36 -8.91 13.78
C LEU A 8 -1.07 -8.65 14.24
N ASP A 9 -1.34 -7.41 14.64
CA ASP A 9 -2.70 -6.92 14.80
C ASP A 9 -3.27 -6.53 13.43
N LEU A 10 -4.14 -7.39 12.89
CA LEU A 10 -4.74 -7.22 11.56
C LEU A 10 -5.95 -6.29 11.56
N GLU A 11 -6.45 -5.84 12.72
CA GLU A 11 -7.55 -4.87 12.80
C GLU A 11 -7.08 -3.45 12.41
N HIS A 12 -5.79 -3.17 12.57
CA HIS A 12 -5.18 -1.88 12.25
C HIS A 12 -4.71 -1.74 10.80
N THR A 13 -5.16 -2.61 9.89
CA THR A 13 -4.85 -2.53 8.46
C THR A 13 -6.10 -2.64 7.59
N ALA A 14 -6.12 -1.92 6.46
CA ALA A 14 -7.12 -2.08 5.41
C ALA A 14 -6.88 -3.34 4.56
N HIS A 15 -5.78 -4.06 4.79
CA HIS A 15 -5.32 -5.18 3.97
C HIS A 15 -5.24 -6.53 4.70
N PRO A 16 -6.17 -6.89 5.62
CA PRO A 16 -6.07 -8.14 6.38
C PRO A 16 -6.16 -9.36 5.46
N LYS A 17 -6.83 -9.22 4.31
CA LYS A 17 -6.97 -10.26 3.28
C LYS A 17 -5.65 -10.70 2.64
N LEU A 18 -4.56 -9.94 2.79
CA LEU A 18 -3.22 -10.41 2.39
C LEU A 18 -2.71 -11.57 3.24
N PHE A 19 -3.22 -11.68 4.47
CA PHE A 19 -2.77 -12.65 5.47
C PHE A 19 -3.75 -13.82 5.66
N GLU A 20 -4.87 -13.81 4.92
CA GLU A 20 -5.88 -14.86 4.99
C GLU A 20 -5.31 -16.20 4.48
N ASN A 21 -5.56 -17.27 5.22
CA ASN A 21 -5.11 -18.64 4.92
C ASN A 21 -3.59 -18.80 4.74
N GLN A 22 -2.78 -18.02 5.47
CA GLN A 22 -1.32 -18.11 5.43
C GLN A 22 -0.74 -18.86 6.64
N ASN A 23 0.34 -19.61 6.40
CA ASN A 23 1.06 -20.36 7.44
C ASN A 23 2.16 -19.54 8.11
N TYR A 24 2.69 -18.54 7.40
CA TYR A 24 3.73 -17.63 7.85
C TYR A 24 3.41 -16.17 7.46
N VAL A 25 3.81 -15.22 8.29
CA VAL A 25 3.64 -13.78 8.04
C VAL A 25 4.18 -13.35 6.67
N TRP A 26 5.35 -13.85 6.28
CA TRP A 26 6.01 -13.47 5.02
C TRP A 26 5.38 -14.09 3.77
N ASP A 27 4.47 -15.08 3.91
CA ASP A 27 3.76 -15.59 2.73
C ASP A 27 2.89 -14.52 2.07
N ALA A 28 2.43 -13.52 2.85
CA ALA A 28 1.74 -12.34 2.33
C ALA A 28 2.54 -11.60 1.25
N LEU A 29 3.88 -11.58 1.33
CA LEU A 29 4.74 -10.89 0.35
C LEU A 29 4.56 -11.46 -1.07
N LYS A 30 4.37 -12.78 -1.17
CA LYS A 30 4.15 -13.48 -2.44
C LYS A 30 2.82 -13.06 -3.09
N GLN A 31 1.86 -12.64 -2.26
CA GLN A 31 0.51 -12.28 -2.68
C GLN A 31 0.35 -10.80 -3.02
N ILE A 32 1.32 -9.93 -2.69
CA ILE A 32 1.20 -8.47 -2.89
C ILE A 32 0.88 -8.14 -4.36
N ALA A 33 1.58 -8.76 -5.31
CA ALA A 33 1.42 -8.44 -6.73
C ALA A 33 -0.01 -8.73 -7.23
N SER A 34 -0.52 -9.96 -6.98
CA SER A 34 -1.88 -10.35 -7.37
C SER A 34 -2.92 -9.57 -6.59
N TYR A 35 -2.72 -9.37 -5.29
CA TYR A 35 -3.60 -8.57 -4.45
C TYR A 35 -3.79 -7.15 -4.99
N LEU A 36 -2.70 -6.46 -5.34
CA LEU A 36 -2.77 -5.12 -5.91
C LEU A 36 -3.46 -5.14 -7.27
N GLN A 37 -3.17 -6.10 -8.15
CA GLN A 37 -3.85 -6.21 -9.46
C GLN A 37 -5.38 -6.31 -9.32
N PHE A 38 -5.88 -7.05 -8.33
CA PHE A 38 -7.34 -7.24 -8.15
C PHE A 38 -8.01 -6.16 -7.30
N ARG A 39 -7.31 -5.56 -6.34
CA ARG A 39 -7.92 -4.69 -5.32
C ARG A 39 -7.57 -3.22 -5.46
N LEU A 40 -6.46 -2.90 -6.11
CA LEU A 40 -6.05 -1.51 -6.28
C LEU A 40 -6.97 -0.82 -7.28
N LYS A 41 -7.61 0.25 -6.82
CA LYS A 41 -8.31 1.21 -7.68
C LYS A 41 -7.48 2.48 -7.67
N PRO A 42 -6.85 2.87 -8.79
CA PRO A 42 -6.00 4.05 -8.80
C PRO A 42 -6.77 5.30 -8.37
N ALA A 43 -6.21 6.09 -7.46
CA ALA A 43 -6.78 7.34 -7.00
C ALA A 43 -5.70 8.15 -6.28
N ILE A 44 -5.75 9.48 -6.42
CA ILE A 44 -4.90 10.40 -5.66
C ILE A 44 -5.81 11.19 -4.73
N LEU A 45 -5.85 10.79 -3.46
CA LEU A 45 -6.67 11.45 -2.42
C LEU A 45 -5.84 12.30 -1.47
N GLY A 46 -4.50 12.23 -1.58
CA GLY A 46 -3.54 13.04 -0.85
C GLY A 46 -3.15 14.33 -1.58
N GLU A 47 -2.22 15.07 -0.98
CA GLU A 47 -1.68 16.32 -1.50
C GLU A 47 -0.35 16.08 -2.24
N LEU A 48 -0.19 16.71 -3.39
CA LEU A 48 1.06 16.70 -4.16
C LEU A 48 1.74 18.07 -4.03
N MET A 49 2.91 18.10 -3.40
CA MET A 49 3.73 19.31 -3.34
C MET A 49 4.66 19.35 -4.54
N GLY A 50 4.33 20.19 -5.53
CA GLY A 50 5.12 20.32 -6.77
C GLY A 50 4.71 19.30 -7.83
N LYS A 51 5.69 18.66 -8.48
CA LYS A 51 5.48 17.77 -9.63
C LYS A 51 6.17 16.42 -9.44
N PRO A 52 5.72 15.55 -8.51
CA PRO A 52 6.21 14.19 -8.42
C PRO A 52 5.81 13.37 -9.66
N PHE A 53 6.57 12.31 -9.95
CA PHE A 53 6.20 11.34 -10.97
C PHE A 53 5.31 10.26 -10.34
N ILE A 54 4.09 10.09 -10.86
CA ILE A 54 3.13 9.08 -10.41
C ILE A 54 2.59 8.36 -11.64
N SER A 55 2.79 7.04 -11.70
CA SER A 55 2.25 6.22 -12.80
C SER A 55 0.75 5.92 -12.63
N ASN A 56 0.10 5.43 -13.68
CA ASN A 56 -1.36 5.26 -13.73
C ASN A 56 -1.95 4.26 -12.72
N HIS A 57 -1.15 3.34 -12.16
CA HIS A 57 -1.63 2.29 -11.25
C HIS A 57 -1.22 2.55 -9.80
N VAL A 58 -1.49 3.76 -9.31
CA VAL A 58 -1.13 4.15 -7.93
C VAL A 58 -2.37 4.61 -7.18
N PHE A 59 -2.53 4.12 -5.95
CA PHE A 59 -3.48 4.65 -4.98
C PHE A 59 -2.72 5.44 -3.91
N ILE A 60 -3.21 6.63 -3.56
CA ILE A 60 -2.66 7.50 -2.51
C ILE A 60 -3.80 7.89 -1.58
N GLY A 61 -3.70 7.46 -0.32
CA GLY A 61 -4.69 7.72 0.73
C GLY A 61 -4.77 9.19 1.16
N ARG A 62 -5.85 9.52 1.87
CA ARG A 62 -6.07 10.88 2.41
C ARG A 62 -5.01 11.25 3.44
N GLY A 63 -4.76 12.55 3.58
CA GLY A 63 -3.75 13.06 4.52
C GLY A 63 -2.31 12.73 4.15
N THR A 64 -2.08 12.04 3.03
CA THR A 64 -0.74 11.73 2.53
C THR A 64 -0.19 12.91 1.73
N ILE A 65 1.07 13.26 1.98
CA ILE A 65 1.80 14.31 1.25
C ILE A 65 2.88 13.66 0.40
N VAL A 66 2.93 14.01 -0.88
CA VAL A 66 4.00 13.57 -1.80
C VAL A 66 4.80 14.78 -2.26
N GLU A 67 6.06 14.82 -1.86
CA GLU A 67 6.98 15.93 -2.17
C GLU A 67 7.49 15.86 -3.62
N GLN A 68 7.96 17.01 -4.10
CA GLN A 68 8.55 17.17 -5.42
C GLN A 68 9.71 16.18 -5.60
N GLY A 69 9.81 15.59 -6.79
CA GLY A 69 10.90 14.66 -7.11
C GLY A 69 10.66 13.21 -6.69
N ALA A 70 9.65 12.92 -5.87
CA ALA A 70 9.26 11.55 -5.57
C ALA A 70 8.79 10.79 -6.84
N VAL A 71 9.07 9.49 -6.89
CA VAL A 71 8.73 8.61 -8.02
C VAL A 71 7.92 7.41 -7.53
N LEU A 72 6.63 7.38 -7.86
CA LEU A 72 5.71 6.29 -7.53
C LEU A 72 5.37 5.49 -8.79
N LYS A 73 5.92 4.26 -8.88
CA LYS A 73 5.66 3.32 -9.98
C LYS A 73 4.72 2.22 -9.52
N GLY A 74 3.63 2.04 -10.27
CA GLY A 74 2.55 1.12 -9.96
C GLY A 74 2.80 -0.31 -10.46
N PRO A 75 2.04 -1.31 -9.97
CA PRO A 75 0.95 -1.13 -9.01
C PRO A 75 1.47 -0.81 -7.59
N ALA A 76 0.98 0.27 -6.98
CA ALA A 76 1.44 0.71 -5.66
C ALA A 76 0.33 1.35 -4.84
N TRP A 77 0.24 0.99 -3.56
CA TRP A 77 -0.72 1.54 -2.61
C TRP A 77 0.02 2.31 -1.52
N ILE A 78 -0.21 3.63 -1.44
CA ILE A 78 0.25 4.48 -0.35
C ILE A 78 -0.92 4.69 0.61
N GLY A 79 -0.74 4.28 1.86
CA GLY A 79 -1.75 4.41 2.91
C GLY A 79 -2.10 5.86 3.23
N GLU A 80 -3.05 6.04 4.13
CA GLU A 80 -3.42 7.36 4.64
C GLU A 80 -2.33 7.94 5.56
N ASN A 81 -2.31 9.27 5.70
CA ASN A 81 -1.47 10.00 6.65
C ASN A 81 0.04 9.70 6.51
N SER A 82 0.50 9.40 5.31
CA SER A 82 1.92 9.12 5.01
C SER A 82 2.64 10.37 4.49
N LYS A 83 3.98 10.37 4.51
CA LYS A 83 4.80 11.42 3.88
C LYS A 83 5.84 10.78 2.97
N ILE A 84 5.76 11.08 1.68
CA ILE A 84 6.71 10.61 0.67
C ILE A 84 7.65 11.78 0.34
N ARG A 85 8.93 11.62 0.67
CA ARG A 85 9.96 12.66 0.59
C ARG A 85 11.05 12.27 -0.42
N SER A 86 11.69 13.24 -1.06
CA SER A 86 12.80 13.02 -2.02
C SER A 86 14.17 13.15 -1.37
#